data_AF-A0A7J4F8Q5-F1
#
_entry.id   AF-A0A7J4F8Q5-F1
#
_cell.length_a   1.000
_cell.length_b   1.000
_cell.length_c   1.000
_cell.angle_alpha   90.00
_cell.angle_beta   90.00
_cell.angle_gamma   90.00
#
_symmetry.space_group_name_H-M   'P 1'
#
loop_
_entity.id
_entity.type
_entity.pdbx_description
1 polymer ?
#
loop_
_entity_poly.entity_id
_entity_poly.type
_entity_poly.pdbx_seq_one_letter_code
_entity_poly.pdbx_strand_id
1 'polypeptide(L)'
;MKVQYLALLLALIVVAGSVPFLPIGSHRRTRQIEPGEEGGDEELPYMDTDQDGMFDVWEKQYGLRWDDPRDRDVDTDEDGYDVDGDGTVSPEEEFTNYEEFLAGTNPADPDTDRDGMIDSWEVYQDAFWDRVLDPEAMAENLTIPLDAAKALVDGGNDTLRKVDRAARNADLDAILPNGTNATWIRERLEAIRIDPRIPDGGKDADGDGLRNLGEFLQGTDPRDPDSDDDGLPDGAEIDNGTDPLSRDTDGDTMWDGWEVDHGLNPLTDDSDGDPDEDGFDLDRNGTIDPSERFTNLLEWMAGTDPGDPDSDGDGMTDGWEHFLGLDPTDDRDALTDPDEDNLTNADEFLNAIDTDGIGWSRPNDPDTDG
;
A
#
# COMPACT_ATOMS: atom_id res chain seq x y z
N MET A 1 -40.56 59.05 -13.40
CA MET A 1 -40.57 60.02 -14.51
C MET A 1 -39.93 59.36 -15.72
N LYS A 2 -40.65 59.34 -16.85
CA LYS A 2 -40.19 58.92 -18.19
C LYS A 2 -39.04 59.84 -18.64
N VAL A 3 -38.12 59.48 -19.55
CA VAL A 3 -38.22 59.47 -21.03
C VAL A 3 -36.84 58.99 -21.54
N GLN A 4 -36.69 57.81 -22.16
CA GLN A 4 -36.68 57.48 -23.61
C GLN A 4 -35.76 58.32 -24.52
N TYR A 5 -34.85 57.66 -25.24
CA TYR A 5 -34.55 57.94 -26.65
C TYR A 5 -34.34 56.63 -27.45
N LEU A 6 -35.22 56.47 -28.44
CA LEU A 6 -35.16 55.63 -29.65
C LEU A 6 -33.97 56.11 -30.55
N ALA A 7 -33.40 55.40 -31.54
CA ALA A 7 -34.01 54.61 -32.61
C ALA A 7 -32.94 54.10 -33.64
N LEU A 8 -33.24 52.97 -34.32
CA LEU A 8 -32.95 52.62 -35.74
C LEU A 8 -31.49 52.34 -36.18
N LEU A 9 -31.12 51.40 -37.08
CA LEU A 9 -31.80 50.42 -37.94
C LEU A 9 -30.74 49.48 -38.63
N LEU A 10 -31.09 48.19 -38.83
CA LEU A 10 -30.73 47.22 -39.91
C LEU A 10 -29.35 47.21 -40.61
N ALA A 11 -28.72 46.01 -40.65
CA ALA A 11 -28.38 45.31 -41.91
C ALA A 11 -28.05 43.83 -41.66
N LEU A 12 -28.49 43.00 -42.61
CA LEU A 12 -28.53 41.54 -42.63
C LEU A 12 -27.45 41.02 -43.59
N ILE A 13 -26.56 40.11 -43.17
CA ILE A 13 -25.84 39.20 -44.08
C ILE A 13 -25.76 37.81 -43.45
N VAL A 14 -26.25 36.84 -44.23
CA VAL A 14 -26.23 35.38 -44.05
C VAL A 14 -24.91 34.85 -44.65
N VAL A 15 -24.34 33.76 -44.10
CA VAL A 15 -23.94 32.50 -44.80
C VAL A 15 -22.91 31.68 -43.99
N ALA A 16 -23.37 30.48 -43.59
CA ALA A 16 -22.78 29.13 -43.55
C ALA A 16 -21.60 28.72 -42.63
N GLY A 17 -21.81 27.56 -41.97
CA GLY A 17 -20.82 26.69 -41.34
C GLY A 17 -21.29 26.09 -40.00
N SER A 18 -22.43 25.39 -39.88
CA SER A 18 -22.55 23.91 -39.72
C SER A 18 -21.39 23.28 -38.91
N VAL A 19 -21.59 22.73 -37.70
CA VAL A 19 -22.15 21.38 -37.39
C VAL A 19 -22.98 21.38 -36.07
N PRO A 20 -24.02 20.52 -35.91
CA PRO A 20 -25.04 20.64 -34.87
C PRO A 20 -24.75 19.88 -33.56
N PHE A 21 -25.33 20.39 -32.49
CA PHE A 21 -25.67 19.70 -31.24
C PHE A 21 -26.34 18.34 -31.50
N LEU A 22 -25.90 17.29 -30.80
CA LEU A 22 -26.73 16.10 -30.55
C LEU A 22 -27.40 16.22 -29.16
N PRO A 23 -28.67 15.80 -29.05
CA PRO A 23 -29.48 16.01 -27.86
C PRO A 23 -29.34 14.88 -26.84
N ILE A 24 -29.48 15.28 -25.58
CA ILE A 24 -29.69 14.46 -24.38
C ILE A 24 -30.84 13.47 -24.63
N GLY A 25 -30.55 12.16 -24.58
CA GLY A 25 -31.50 11.06 -24.67
C GLY A 25 -31.78 10.46 -23.29
N SER A 26 -33.04 10.57 -22.86
CA SER A 26 -33.58 10.15 -21.57
C SER A 26 -33.61 8.63 -21.37
N HIS A 27 -33.37 8.18 -20.14
CA HIS A 27 -33.73 6.85 -19.63
C HIS A 27 -35.11 6.38 -20.13
N ARG A 28 -35.16 5.16 -20.69
CA ARG A 28 -36.39 4.37 -20.72
C ARG A 28 -36.14 2.99 -20.11
N ARG A 29 -37.03 2.69 -19.17
CA ARG A 29 -37.18 1.44 -18.43
C ARG A 29 -37.23 0.23 -19.35
N THR A 30 -36.75 -0.88 -18.80
CA THR A 30 -36.87 -2.26 -19.28
C THR A 30 -38.22 -2.55 -19.95
N ARG A 31 -38.16 -3.07 -21.18
CA ARG A 31 -39.29 -3.75 -21.80
C ARG A 31 -38.90 -5.21 -21.97
N GLN A 32 -39.44 -6.05 -21.08
CA GLN A 32 -39.45 -7.49 -21.27
C GLN A 32 -40.27 -7.79 -22.53
N ILE A 33 -39.63 -8.36 -23.55
CA ILE A 33 -40.29 -8.74 -24.82
C ILE A 33 -40.89 -10.13 -24.60
N GLU A 34 -42.20 -10.29 -24.81
CA GLU A 34 -42.84 -11.61 -24.81
C GLU A 34 -42.55 -12.35 -26.13
N PRO A 35 -42.50 -13.70 -26.13
CA PRO A 35 -42.10 -14.45 -27.31
C PRO A 35 -43.22 -14.41 -28.37
N GLY A 36 -42.98 -13.74 -29.50
CA GLY A 36 -43.87 -13.85 -30.68
C GLY A 36 -43.99 -12.65 -31.63
N GLU A 37 -43.26 -11.54 -31.48
CA GLU A 37 -43.25 -10.47 -32.49
C GLU A 37 -41.96 -10.54 -33.33
N GLU A 38 -42.01 -11.29 -34.43
CA GLU A 38 -41.01 -11.26 -35.50
C GLU A 38 -40.99 -9.88 -36.15
N GLY A 39 -39.87 -9.17 -36.00
CA GLY A 39 -39.69 -7.82 -36.53
C GLY A 39 -38.22 -7.47 -36.74
N GLY A 40 -37.59 -8.09 -37.74
CA GLY A 40 -36.38 -7.62 -38.42
C GLY A 40 -35.29 -7.04 -37.51
N ASP A 41 -34.50 -7.92 -36.91
CA ASP A 41 -33.47 -7.59 -35.93
C ASP A 41 -32.25 -6.98 -36.63
N GLU A 42 -32.33 -5.69 -36.99
CA GLU A 42 -31.14 -4.87 -37.25
C GLU A 42 -30.41 -4.66 -35.92
N GLU A 43 -29.24 -5.30 -35.77
CA GLU A 43 -28.14 -5.02 -34.81
C GLU A 43 -28.53 -4.11 -33.64
N LEU A 44 -29.09 -4.70 -32.58
CA LEU A 44 -29.04 -4.03 -31.30
C LEU A 44 -27.57 -4.03 -30.84
N PRO A 45 -27.01 -2.90 -30.35
CA PRO A 45 -25.61 -2.79 -29.91
C PRO A 45 -25.27 -3.63 -28.67
N TYR A 46 -26.19 -4.49 -28.23
CA TYR A 46 -26.10 -5.36 -27.06
C TYR A 46 -26.60 -6.78 -27.39
N MET A 47 -26.54 -7.16 -28.67
CA MET A 47 -26.78 -8.54 -29.07
C MET A 47 -25.59 -9.39 -28.60
N ASP A 48 -25.92 -10.56 -28.08
CA ASP A 48 -25.01 -11.60 -27.62
C ASP A 48 -25.56 -12.89 -28.26
N THR A 49 -25.03 -13.21 -29.43
CA THR A 49 -25.57 -14.23 -30.33
C THR A 49 -25.33 -15.65 -29.80
N ASP A 50 -24.17 -15.89 -29.20
CA ASP A 50 -23.76 -17.19 -28.70
C ASP A 50 -23.96 -17.38 -27.19
N GLN A 51 -24.48 -16.35 -26.51
CA GLN A 51 -24.91 -16.33 -25.10
C GLN A 51 -23.78 -16.59 -24.14
N ASP A 52 -22.61 -16.10 -24.48
CA ASP A 52 -21.40 -16.26 -23.69
C ASP A 52 -21.18 -15.08 -22.74
N GLY A 53 -21.99 -14.02 -22.85
CA GLY A 53 -21.95 -12.84 -21.98
C GLY A 53 -21.10 -11.69 -22.52
N MET A 54 -20.43 -11.86 -23.66
CA MET A 54 -19.82 -10.78 -24.45
C MET A 54 -20.81 -10.27 -25.50
N PHE A 55 -20.67 -9.01 -25.93
CA PHE A 55 -21.54 -8.48 -26.99
C PHE A 55 -20.89 -8.66 -28.36
N ASP A 56 -21.66 -9.09 -29.36
CA ASP A 56 -21.21 -9.29 -30.75
C ASP A 56 -20.40 -8.12 -31.30
N VAL A 57 -20.78 -6.89 -30.93
CA VAL A 57 -20.15 -5.65 -31.40
C VAL A 57 -18.74 -5.46 -30.84
N TRP A 58 -18.52 -5.89 -29.59
CA TRP A 58 -17.22 -5.84 -28.93
C TRP A 58 -16.31 -6.93 -29.48
N GLU A 59 -16.82 -8.15 -29.62
CA GLU A 59 -16.08 -9.25 -30.22
C GLU A 59 -15.64 -8.94 -31.65
N LYS A 60 -16.55 -8.42 -32.48
CA LYS A 60 -16.22 -7.97 -33.84
C LYS A 60 -15.20 -6.83 -33.87
N GLN A 61 -15.21 -5.94 -32.87
CA GLN A 61 -14.25 -4.85 -32.77
C GLN A 61 -12.83 -5.38 -32.59
N TYR A 62 -12.66 -6.41 -31.76
CA TYR A 62 -11.36 -7.00 -31.43
C TYR A 62 -11.02 -8.25 -32.25
N GLY A 63 -11.89 -8.65 -33.18
CA GLY A 63 -11.62 -9.75 -34.11
C GLY A 63 -11.89 -11.14 -33.53
N LEU A 64 -12.59 -11.21 -32.40
CA LEU A 64 -13.14 -12.42 -31.81
C LEU A 64 -14.35 -12.93 -32.61
N ARG A 65 -14.75 -14.16 -32.32
CA ARG A 65 -15.85 -14.85 -33.00
C ARG A 65 -17.14 -14.70 -32.21
N TRP A 66 -17.90 -13.67 -32.59
CA TRP A 66 -19.28 -13.38 -32.15
C TRP A 66 -20.33 -14.51 -32.26
N ASP A 67 -19.95 -15.69 -32.75
CA ASP A 67 -20.80 -16.87 -32.88
C ASP A 67 -20.17 -18.15 -32.29
N ASP A 68 -19.08 -18.04 -31.54
CA ASP A 68 -18.34 -19.15 -30.93
C ASP A 68 -18.09 -18.91 -29.42
N PRO A 69 -18.94 -19.44 -28.52
CA PRO A 69 -18.98 -19.08 -27.09
C PRO A 69 -17.81 -19.65 -26.26
N ARG A 70 -16.74 -20.08 -26.92
CA ARG A 70 -15.54 -20.66 -26.32
C ARG A 70 -14.36 -19.70 -26.39
N ASP A 71 -14.42 -18.68 -27.23
CA ASP A 71 -13.34 -17.70 -27.29
C ASP A 71 -13.35 -16.78 -26.06
N ARG A 72 -14.49 -16.61 -25.37
CA ARG A 72 -14.53 -15.98 -24.02
C ARG A 72 -13.51 -16.53 -23.03
N ASP A 73 -13.19 -17.82 -23.09
CA ASP A 73 -12.31 -18.51 -22.13
C ASP A 73 -10.86 -18.62 -22.67
N VAL A 74 -10.55 -17.93 -23.77
CA VAL A 74 -9.20 -17.87 -24.34
C VAL A 74 -8.54 -16.59 -23.86
N ASP A 75 -7.33 -16.70 -23.35
CA ASP A 75 -6.37 -15.60 -23.21
C ASP A 75 -5.66 -15.42 -24.56
N THR A 76 -5.92 -14.30 -25.23
CA THR A 76 -5.53 -14.09 -26.64
C THR A 76 -4.16 -13.43 -26.78
N ASP A 77 -3.81 -12.57 -25.82
CA ASP A 77 -2.56 -11.83 -25.72
C ASP A 77 -1.55 -12.46 -24.76
N GLU A 78 -1.93 -13.51 -24.05
CA GLU A 78 -1.10 -14.29 -23.12
C GLU A 78 -0.55 -13.39 -22.00
N ASP A 79 -1.40 -12.50 -21.47
CA ASP A 79 -1.04 -11.48 -20.50
C ASP A 79 -1.35 -11.86 -19.06
N GLY A 80 -1.75 -13.11 -18.77
CA GLY A 80 -2.01 -13.58 -17.40
C GLY A 80 -0.89 -13.26 -16.38
N TYR A 81 -1.27 -13.20 -15.11
CA TYR A 81 -0.40 -12.77 -14.01
C TYR A 81 -0.17 -13.90 -12.99
N ASP A 82 1.09 -14.23 -12.73
CA ASP A 82 1.53 -15.24 -11.75
C ASP A 82 1.31 -14.71 -10.33
N VAL A 83 0.15 -15.03 -9.77
CA VAL A 83 -0.31 -14.53 -8.47
C VAL A 83 0.36 -15.29 -7.33
N ASP A 84 0.66 -16.58 -7.52
CA ASP A 84 1.26 -17.41 -6.47
C ASP A 84 2.79 -17.40 -6.46
N GLY A 85 3.41 -16.79 -7.47
CA GLY A 85 4.85 -16.57 -7.57
C GLY A 85 5.62 -17.87 -7.82
N ASP A 86 4.99 -18.91 -8.36
CA ASP A 86 5.66 -20.19 -8.63
C ASP A 86 6.53 -20.17 -9.90
N GLY A 87 6.49 -19.07 -10.64
CA GLY A 87 7.22 -18.82 -11.87
C GLY A 87 6.48 -19.29 -13.12
N THR A 88 5.22 -19.68 -13.01
CA THR A 88 4.37 -20.09 -14.13
C THR A 88 2.95 -19.57 -14.00
N VAL A 89 2.43 -18.97 -15.07
CA VAL A 89 1.00 -18.61 -15.16
C VAL A 89 0.19 -19.90 -15.38
N SER A 90 -0.58 -20.29 -14.36
CA SER A 90 -1.52 -21.41 -14.43
C SER A 90 -2.78 -21.03 -15.23
N PRO A 91 -3.60 -22.01 -15.67
CA PRO A 91 -4.88 -21.70 -16.33
C PRO A 91 -5.85 -20.90 -15.47
N GLU A 92 -5.67 -20.89 -14.14
CA GLU A 92 -6.45 -20.09 -13.20
C GLU A 92 -5.95 -18.63 -13.09
N GLU A 93 -4.80 -18.32 -13.68
CA GLU A 93 -4.09 -17.03 -13.67
C GLU A 93 -4.01 -16.39 -15.07
N GLU A 94 -4.49 -17.08 -16.10
CA GLU A 94 -4.77 -16.52 -17.41
C GLU A 94 -5.78 -15.37 -17.30
N PHE A 95 -5.67 -14.35 -18.16
CA PHE A 95 -6.63 -13.25 -18.23
C PHE A 95 -7.44 -13.38 -19.52
N THR A 96 -8.63 -13.94 -19.38
CA THR A 96 -9.42 -14.38 -20.54
C THR A 96 -10.07 -13.20 -21.27
N ASN A 97 -10.43 -13.40 -22.54
CA ASN A 97 -11.21 -12.43 -23.33
C ASN A 97 -12.47 -11.93 -22.63
N TYR A 98 -13.10 -12.79 -21.81
CA TYR A 98 -14.24 -12.36 -21.02
C TYR A 98 -13.85 -11.45 -19.87
N GLU A 99 -12.74 -11.71 -19.19
CA GLU A 99 -12.25 -10.86 -18.11
C GLU A 99 -11.79 -9.50 -18.64
N GLU A 100 -11.15 -9.50 -19.80
CA GLU A 100 -10.87 -8.34 -20.63
C GLU A 100 -12.14 -7.52 -20.97
N PHE A 101 -13.17 -8.16 -21.53
CA PHE A 101 -14.47 -7.52 -21.80
C PHE A 101 -15.06 -6.86 -20.55
N LEU A 102 -14.89 -7.56 -19.43
CA LEU A 102 -15.43 -7.21 -18.14
C LEU A 102 -14.65 -6.06 -17.45
N ALA A 103 -13.34 -5.97 -17.67
CA ALA A 103 -12.45 -4.88 -17.27
C ALA A 103 -12.53 -3.69 -18.24
N GLY A 104 -12.97 -3.92 -19.47
CA GLY A 104 -13.05 -2.93 -20.53
C GLY A 104 -11.71 -2.64 -21.20
N THR A 105 -10.82 -3.62 -21.17
CA THR A 105 -9.50 -3.66 -21.78
C THR A 105 -9.58 -4.25 -23.20
N ASN A 106 -8.44 -4.34 -23.88
CA ASN A 106 -8.30 -4.82 -25.24
C ASN A 106 -7.73 -6.26 -25.24
N PRO A 107 -8.53 -7.29 -25.62
CA PRO A 107 -8.18 -8.71 -25.51
C PRO A 107 -7.16 -9.17 -26.56
N ALA A 108 -6.29 -8.28 -27.02
CA ALA A 108 -5.27 -8.52 -28.02
C ALA A 108 -4.07 -7.58 -27.83
N ASP A 109 -4.04 -6.83 -26.73
CA ASP A 109 -2.98 -5.91 -26.33
C ASP A 109 -2.82 -6.05 -24.82
N PRO A 110 -1.75 -6.70 -24.33
CA PRO A 110 -1.56 -7.07 -22.91
C PRO A 110 -1.42 -5.88 -21.95
N ASP A 111 -1.44 -4.66 -22.48
CA ASP A 111 -1.25 -3.38 -21.80
C ASP A 111 -2.08 -2.35 -22.59
N THR A 112 -3.34 -2.22 -22.21
CA THR A 112 -4.35 -1.47 -22.95
C THR A 112 -4.02 0.02 -23.01
N ASP A 113 -3.43 0.58 -21.96
CA ASP A 113 -3.19 2.01 -21.83
C ASP A 113 -1.74 2.44 -22.10
N ARG A 114 -0.83 1.46 -22.17
CA ARG A 114 0.57 1.58 -22.60
C ARG A 114 1.46 2.32 -21.62
N ASP A 115 1.25 2.10 -20.34
CA ASP A 115 2.14 2.64 -19.30
C ASP A 115 3.20 1.65 -18.82
N GLY A 116 3.15 0.39 -19.30
CA GLY A 116 4.13 -0.66 -19.02
C GLY A 116 3.71 -1.64 -17.93
N MET A 117 2.52 -1.49 -17.34
CA MET A 117 1.86 -2.48 -16.49
C MET A 117 0.90 -3.30 -17.35
N ILE A 118 0.71 -4.59 -17.02
CA ILE A 118 -0.17 -5.47 -17.81
C ILE A 118 -1.59 -5.43 -17.25
N ASP A 119 -2.58 -5.56 -18.14
CA ASP A 119 -3.99 -5.40 -17.79
C ASP A 119 -4.41 -6.38 -16.68
N SER A 120 -3.98 -7.64 -16.79
CA SER A 120 -4.25 -8.68 -15.79
C SER A 120 -3.74 -8.33 -14.38
N TRP A 121 -2.56 -7.71 -14.26
CA TRP A 121 -1.97 -7.32 -12.99
C TRP A 121 -2.72 -6.13 -12.37
N GLU A 122 -3.02 -5.12 -13.17
CA GLU A 122 -3.76 -3.96 -12.69
C GLU A 122 -5.16 -4.34 -12.22
N VAL A 123 -5.81 -5.28 -12.92
CA VAL A 123 -7.10 -5.84 -12.50
C VAL A 123 -6.97 -6.68 -11.24
N TYR A 124 -5.88 -7.43 -11.07
CA TYR A 124 -5.60 -8.14 -9.83
C TYR A 124 -5.50 -7.17 -8.65
N GLN A 125 -4.76 -6.06 -8.82
CA GLN A 125 -4.62 -5.03 -7.80
C GLN A 125 -5.96 -4.34 -7.46
N ASP A 126 -6.81 -4.07 -8.46
CA ASP A 126 -8.15 -3.50 -8.25
C ASP A 126 -9.13 -4.52 -7.61
N ALA A 127 -9.02 -5.80 -7.95
CA ALA A 127 -9.90 -6.87 -7.46
C ALA A 127 -9.64 -7.25 -5.98
N PHE A 128 -8.43 -7.00 -5.47
CA PHE A 128 -8.11 -7.16 -4.05
C PHE A 128 -8.96 -6.22 -3.17
N TRP A 129 -9.20 -4.99 -3.62
CA TRP A 129 -10.09 -4.05 -2.93
C TRP A 129 -11.49 -4.60 -2.74
N ASP A 130 -12.11 -5.17 -3.79
CA ASP A 130 -13.49 -5.68 -3.73
C ASP A 130 -13.69 -6.79 -2.67
N ARG A 131 -12.61 -7.41 -2.16
CA ARG A 131 -12.64 -8.40 -1.07
C ARG A 131 -12.43 -7.82 0.33
N VAL A 132 -11.89 -6.60 0.48
CA VAL A 132 -11.38 -6.09 1.78
C VAL A 132 -11.99 -4.73 2.19
N LEU A 133 -13.05 -4.23 1.55
CA LEU A 133 -13.67 -2.96 1.97
C LEU A 133 -14.50 -3.09 3.26
N ASP A 134 -13.85 -3.10 4.41
CA ASP A 134 -14.43 -2.56 5.63
C ASP A 134 -14.63 -1.04 5.42
N PRO A 135 -15.86 -0.51 5.57
CA PRO A 135 -16.10 0.93 5.50
C PRO A 135 -15.21 1.76 6.43
N GLU A 136 -14.69 1.19 7.51
CA GLU A 136 -13.77 1.86 8.44
C GLU A 136 -12.38 2.07 7.80
N ALA A 137 -11.78 1.03 7.23
CA ALA A 137 -10.51 1.13 6.50
C ALA A 137 -10.62 2.06 5.28
N MET A 138 -11.73 2.00 4.53
CA MET A 138 -11.99 2.95 3.43
C MET A 138 -12.04 4.40 3.90
N ALA A 139 -12.68 4.65 5.05
CA ALA A 139 -12.79 6.00 5.60
C ALA A 139 -11.42 6.56 5.98
N GLU A 140 -10.53 5.71 6.49
CA GLU A 140 -9.16 6.04 6.85
C GLU A 140 -8.29 6.28 5.61
N ASN A 141 -8.16 5.29 4.72
CA ASN A 141 -7.27 5.37 3.54
C ASN A 141 -7.67 6.49 2.57
N LEU A 142 -8.98 6.69 2.37
CA LEU A 142 -9.48 7.77 1.51
C LEU A 142 -9.64 9.09 2.28
N THR A 143 -9.46 9.09 3.60
CA THR A 143 -9.71 10.23 4.50
C THR A 143 -11.12 10.81 4.31
N ILE A 144 -12.11 9.95 4.07
CA ILE A 144 -13.51 10.33 3.86
C ILE A 144 -14.35 10.09 5.13
N PRO A 145 -15.48 10.78 5.31
CA PRO A 145 -16.41 10.46 6.39
C PRO A 145 -16.88 8.99 6.35
N LEU A 146 -16.94 8.33 7.52
CA LEU A 146 -17.37 6.93 7.63
C LEU A 146 -18.76 6.66 7.06
N ASP A 147 -19.67 7.62 7.10
CA ASP A 147 -21.00 7.51 6.48
C ASP A 147 -20.94 7.59 4.95
N ALA A 148 -19.97 8.30 4.38
CA ALA A 148 -19.68 8.27 2.94
C ALA A 148 -19.05 6.94 2.52
N ALA A 149 -18.08 6.42 3.29
CA ALA A 149 -17.50 5.09 3.07
C ALA A 149 -18.57 3.99 3.15
N LYS A 150 -19.41 4.02 4.19
CA LYS A 150 -20.56 3.10 4.32
C LYS A 150 -21.54 3.21 3.17
N ALA A 151 -21.82 4.41 2.67
CA ALA A 151 -22.70 4.57 1.51
C ALA A 151 -22.11 3.98 0.22
N LEU A 152 -20.80 4.08 0.03
CA LEU A 152 -20.09 3.43 -1.08
C LEU A 152 -20.17 1.89 -0.99
N VAL A 153 -20.07 1.34 0.23
CA VAL A 153 -20.17 -0.11 0.50
C VAL A 153 -21.63 -0.63 0.46
N ASP A 154 -22.58 0.03 1.12
CA ASP A 154 -23.98 -0.41 1.31
C ASP A 154 -24.89 -0.14 0.10
N GLY A 155 -24.52 0.78 -0.81
CA GLY A 155 -25.34 1.19 -1.95
C GLY A 155 -25.50 0.14 -3.07
N GLY A 156 -24.86 -1.02 -2.97
CA GLY A 156 -24.74 -2.00 -4.05
C GLY A 156 -25.31 -3.40 -3.74
N ASN A 157 -26.62 -3.61 -3.93
CA ASN A 157 -27.23 -4.95 -3.79
C ASN A 157 -27.09 -5.84 -5.05
N ASP A 158 -25.95 -5.79 -5.74
CA ASP A 158 -25.67 -6.70 -6.85
C ASP A 158 -24.17 -6.99 -6.87
N THR A 159 -23.83 -8.25 -6.67
CA THR A 159 -22.48 -8.80 -6.56
C THR A 159 -21.58 -8.32 -7.71
N LEU A 160 -20.41 -7.78 -7.33
CA LEU A 160 -19.14 -7.75 -8.06
C LEU A 160 -18.63 -6.52 -8.80
N ARG A 161 -19.35 -5.42 -9.10
CA ARG A 161 -18.70 -4.27 -9.82
C ARG A 161 -19.38 -2.92 -9.65
N LYS A 162 -19.24 -2.27 -8.49
CA LYS A 162 -19.89 -0.96 -8.30
C LYS A 162 -19.04 0.17 -7.71
N VAL A 163 -17.83 -0.04 -7.20
CA VAL A 163 -16.92 1.11 -7.03
C VAL A 163 -16.56 1.65 -8.41
N ASP A 164 -16.21 0.77 -9.35
CA ASP A 164 -15.86 1.15 -10.72
C ASP A 164 -17.05 1.73 -11.52
N ARG A 165 -18.25 1.17 -11.35
CA ARG A 165 -19.46 1.65 -12.06
C ARG A 165 -20.05 2.91 -11.42
N ALA A 166 -19.94 3.10 -10.09
CA ALA A 166 -20.38 4.32 -9.40
C ALA A 166 -19.38 5.47 -9.58
N ALA A 167 -18.08 5.19 -9.72
CA ALA A 167 -17.05 6.16 -10.07
C ALA A 167 -17.21 6.67 -11.52
N ARG A 168 -17.47 5.76 -12.48
CA ARG A 168 -17.57 6.10 -13.92
C ARG A 168 -18.93 6.61 -14.40
N ASN A 169 -20.05 6.28 -13.75
CA ASN A 169 -21.38 6.78 -14.13
C ASN A 169 -21.97 7.68 -13.04
N ALA A 170 -22.00 9.00 -13.32
CA ALA A 170 -22.97 10.06 -12.96
C ALA A 170 -23.77 10.08 -11.62
N ASP A 171 -23.66 9.10 -10.73
CA ASP A 171 -24.56 8.86 -9.59
C ASP A 171 -23.85 8.87 -8.22
N LEU A 172 -22.53 9.15 -8.15
CA LEU A 172 -21.85 9.41 -6.86
C LEU A 172 -22.56 10.49 -6.05
N ASP A 173 -23.02 11.56 -6.72
CA ASP A 173 -23.82 12.63 -6.12
C ASP A 173 -25.20 12.13 -5.60
N ALA A 174 -25.68 10.98 -6.07
CA ALA A 174 -26.94 10.36 -5.67
C ALA A 174 -26.80 9.35 -4.51
N ILE A 175 -25.60 8.81 -4.30
CA ILE A 175 -25.30 7.80 -3.26
C ILE A 175 -24.68 8.45 -2.03
N LEU A 176 -23.87 9.50 -2.20
CA LEU A 176 -23.16 10.14 -1.10
C LEU A 176 -24.08 11.00 -0.20
N PRO A 177 -23.78 11.09 1.11
CA PRO A 177 -24.47 12.00 2.03
C PRO A 177 -24.44 13.46 1.55
N ASN A 178 -25.51 14.21 1.87
CA ASN A 178 -25.59 15.63 1.54
C ASN A 178 -24.44 16.42 2.19
N GLY A 179 -23.62 17.08 1.36
CA GLY A 179 -22.46 17.87 1.82
C GLY A 179 -21.11 17.23 1.50
N THR A 180 -21.10 15.97 1.05
CA THR A 180 -19.89 15.30 0.58
C THR A 180 -19.53 15.76 -0.84
N ASN A 181 -18.28 16.12 -1.08
CA ASN A 181 -17.81 16.54 -2.40
C ASN A 181 -17.48 15.32 -3.27
N ALA A 182 -18.44 14.89 -4.09
CA ALA A 182 -18.26 13.77 -5.01
C ALA A 182 -17.09 13.96 -5.99
N THR A 183 -16.76 15.20 -6.34
CA THR A 183 -15.63 15.49 -7.26
C THR A 183 -14.31 15.18 -6.58
N TRP A 184 -14.15 15.62 -5.33
CA TRP A 184 -12.95 15.33 -4.55
C TRP A 184 -12.80 13.83 -4.24
N ILE A 185 -13.90 13.12 -3.96
CA ILE A 185 -13.85 11.66 -3.79
C ILE A 185 -13.45 10.94 -5.08
N ARG A 186 -13.94 11.37 -6.25
CA ARG A 186 -13.48 10.82 -7.55
C ARG A 186 -11.99 11.06 -7.75
N GLU A 187 -11.54 12.30 -7.57
CA GLU A 187 -10.12 12.65 -7.72
C GLU A 187 -9.24 11.82 -6.80
N ARG A 188 -9.69 11.52 -5.57
CA ARG A 188 -8.95 10.68 -4.63
C ARG A 188 -8.95 9.20 -5.05
N LEU A 189 -10.09 8.66 -5.47
CA LEU A 189 -10.20 7.28 -5.97
C LEU A 189 -9.35 7.09 -7.24
N GLU A 190 -9.34 8.05 -8.16
CA GLU A 190 -8.51 8.03 -9.38
C GLU A 190 -7.01 8.22 -9.10
N ALA A 191 -6.65 8.70 -7.92
CA ALA A 191 -5.25 8.90 -7.52
C ALA A 191 -4.62 7.64 -6.93
N ILE A 192 -5.42 6.79 -6.26
CA ILE A 192 -4.93 5.57 -5.58
C ILE A 192 -5.22 4.28 -6.35
N ARG A 193 -6.02 4.36 -7.41
CA ARG A 193 -6.44 3.20 -8.19
C ARG A 193 -5.42 2.94 -9.27
N ILE A 194 -5.15 1.65 -9.48
CA ILE A 194 -4.43 1.10 -10.61
C ILE A 194 -5.50 0.69 -11.62
N ASP A 195 -5.60 1.38 -12.76
CA ASP A 195 -6.65 1.16 -13.74
C ASP A 195 -6.06 0.91 -15.12
N PRO A 196 -6.31 -0.27 -15.74
CA PRO A 196 -5.70 -0.68 -17.01
C PRO A 196 -6.19 0.08 -18.25
N ARG A 197 -6.80 1.25 -18.03
CA ARG A 197 -7.39 2.12 -19.05
C ARG A 197 -6.88 3.55 -18.90
N ILE A 198 -6.06 3.82 -17.89
CA ILE A 198 -5.58 5.14 -17.52
C ILE A 198 -4.07 5.01 -17.27
N PRO A 199 -3.21 5.60 -18.15
CA PRO A 199 -1.77 5.49 -18.02
C PRO A 199 -1.27 6.08 -16.69
N ASP A 200 -1.11 5.24 -15.69
CA ASP A 200 -0.84 5.60 -14.31
C ASP A 200 0.34 4.87 -13.67
N GLY A 201 1.05 4.04 -14.42
CA GLY A 201 2.37 3.49 -14.07
C GLY A 201 3.41 4.56 -13.70
N GLY A 202 3.20 5.80 -14.12
CA GLY A 202 4.03 6.97 -13.74
C GLY A 202 3.60 7.68 -12.45
N LYS A 203 2.48 7.30 -11.84
CA LYS A 203 2.01 7.78 -10.53
C LYS A 203 2.67 6.98 -9.40
N ASP A 204 2.37 7.41 -8.19
CA ASP A 204 2.88 6.94 -6.91
C ASP A 204 1.65 7.02 -5.98
N ALA A 205 0.99 5.88 -5.78
CA ALA A 205 -0.38 5.83 -5.28
C ALA A 205 -0.46 5.88 -3.75
N ASP A 206 0.51 5.30 -3.03
CA ASP A 206 0.69 5.42 -1.58
C ASP A 206 1.57 6.61 -1.16
N GLY A 207 2.43 7.13 -2.04
CA GLY A 207 3.25 8.31 -1.79
C GLY A 207 4.57 8.02 -1.09
N ASP A 208 5.09 6.80 -1.21
CA ASP A 208 6.31 6.33 -0.55
C ASP A 208 7.61 6.73 -1.31
N GLY A 209 7.48 7.09 -2.59
CA GLY A 209 8.56 7.49 -3.48
C GLY A 209 8.87 6.49 -4.60
N LEU A 210 8.30 5.30 -4.57
CA LEU A 210 8.29 4.34 -5.67
C LEU A 210 7.04 4.60 -6.55
N ARG A 211 7.15 4.31 -7.84
CA ARG A 211 6.04 4.53 -8.79
C ARG A 211 5.32 3.23 -9.00
N ASN A 212 4.04 3.26 -9.36
CA ASN A 212 3.25 2.07 -9.68
C ASN A 212 3.94 1.11 -10.67
N LEU A 213 4.65 1.62 -11.69
CA LEU A 213 5.45 0.77 -12.58
C LEU A 213 6.69 0.18 -11.89
N GLY A 214 7.32 0.92 -10.98
CA GLY A 214 8.40 0.42 -10.13
C GLY A 214 7.90 -0.70 -9.23
N GLU A 215 6.76 -0.50 -8.59
CA GLU A 215 6.06 -1.48 -7.76
C GLU A 215 5.80 -2.78 -8.53
N PHE A 216 5.20 -2.67 -9.73
CA PHE A 216 4.98 -3.80 -10.62
C PHE A 216 6.27 -4.58 -10.94
N LEU A 217 7.39 -3.88 -11.11
CA LEU A 217 8.68 -4.50 -11.43
C LEU A 217 9.35 -5.15 -10.21
N GLN A 218 9.08 -4.67 -9.00
CA GLN A 218 9.60 -5.26 -7.75
C GLN A 218 8.68 -6.34 -7.18
N GLY A 219 7.40 -6.35 -7.56
CA GLY A 219 6.40 -7.28 -7.04
C GLY A 219 5.75 -6.80 -5.72
N THR A 220 5.87 -5.53 -5.40
CA THR A 220 5.28 -4.85 -4.23
C THR A 220 3.84 -4.38 -4.52
N ASP A 221 3.09 -3.96 -3.49
CA ASP A 221 1.72 -3.42 -3.67
C ASP A 221 1.77 -1.90 -3.82
N PRO A 222 1.35 -1.31 -4.97
CA PRO A 222 1.41 0.14 -5.22
C PRO A 222 0.58 1.06 -4.30
N ARG A 223 -0.05 0.48 -3.29
CA ARG A 223 -0.94 1.13 -2.34
C ARG A 223 -0.51 0.85 -0.91
N ASP A 224 0.55 0.08 -0.73
CA ASP A 224 1.14 -0.26 0.54
C ASP A 224 2.56 0.32 0.57
N PRO A 225 2.80 1.41 1.31
CA PRO A 225 4.08 2.11 1.27
C PRO A 225 5.26 1.34 1.87
N ASP A 226 5.03 0.16 2.46
CA ASP A 226 6.01 -0.67 3.17
C ASP A 226 5.55 -2.14 3.07
N SER A 227 5.91 -2.79 1.97
CA SER A 227 5.35 -4.08 1.52
C SER A 227 5.72 -5.26 2.42
N ASP A 228 6.80 -5.15 3.19
CA ASP A 228 7.20 -6.19 4.13
C ASP A 228 6.99 -5.84 5.61
N ASP A 229 6.56 -4.61 5.91
CA ASP A 229 6.30 -4.05 7.25
C ASP A 229 7.53 -4.04 8.18
N ASP A 230 8.71 -3.70 7.68
CA ASP A 230 9.94 -3.57 8.49
C ASP A 230 10.20 -2.14 9.00
N GLY A 231 9.48 -1.16 8.46
CA GLY A 231 9.59 0.26 8.79
C GLY A 231 10.37 1.11 7.78
N LEU A 232 10.97 0.52 6.73
CA LEU A 232 11.60 1.19 5.60
C LEU A 232 10.63 1.17 4.41
N PRO A 233 10.14 2.32 3.92
CA PRO A 233 9.22 2.33 2.78
C PRO A 233 9.85 1.78 1.49
N ASP A 234 9.10 1.08 0.62
CA ASP A 234 9.61 0.41 -0.60
C ASP A 234 10.46 1.36 -1.46
N GLY A 235 10.03 2.60 -1.63
CA GLY A 235 10.77 3.63 -2.35
C GLY A 235 12.10 4.00 -1.69
N ALA A 236 12.16 4.01 -0.36
CA ALA A 236 13.39 4.20 0.39
C ALA A 236 14.29 2.96 0.34
N GLU A 237 13.72 1.77 0.31
CA GLU A 237 14.46 0.52 0.16
C GLU A 237 15.20 0.46 -1.17
N ILE A 238 14.53 0.81 -2.27
CA ILE A 238 15.18 0.90 -3.59
C ILE A 238 16.33 1.92 -3.59
N ASP A 239 16.19 3.03 -2.86
CA ASP A 239 17.24 4.05 -2.74
C ASP A 239 18.42 3.57 -1.85
N ASN A 240 18.15 2.76 -0.83
CA ASN A 240 19.17 2.13 0.04
C ASN A 240 19.79 0.87 -0.57
N GLY A 241 19.11 0.24 -1.53
CA GLY A 241 19.53 -0.99 -2.19
C GLY A 241 19.10 -2.28 -1.48
N THR A 242 18.13 -2.19 -0.57
CA THR A 242 17.49 -3.32 0.11
C THR A 242 16.40 -3.94 -0.77
N ASP A 243 15.84 -5.08 -0.34
CA ASP A 243 14.79 -5.82 -1.05
C ASP A 243 13.42 -5.57 -0.39
N PRO A 244 12.47 -4.86 -1.05
CA PRO A 244 11.20 -4.44 -0.45
C PRO A 244 10.19 -5.55 -0.14
N LEU A 245 10.60 -6.81 -0.32
CA LEU A 245 9.84 -7.99 0.06
C LEU A 245 10.54 -8.78 1.17
N SER A 246 11.59 -8.22 1.78
CA SER A 246 12.47 -8.89 2.72
C SER A 246 12.95 -7.96 3.83
N ARG A 247 12.26 -8.03 4.98
CA ARG A 247 12.53 -7.24 6.20
C ARG A 247 13.96 -7.20 6.72
N ASP A 248 14.81 -8.09 6.22
CA ASP A 248 16.19 -8.32 6.65
C ASP A 248 16.95 -8.75 5.39
N THR A 249 17.48 -7.77 4.66
CA THR A 249 18.07 -7.97 3.34
C THR A 249 19.38 -8.76 3.42
N ASP A 250 20.19 -8.51 4.43
CA ASP A 250 21.51 -9.14 4.57
C ASP A 250 21.50 -10.44 5.40
N GLY A 251 20.40 -10.71 6.09
CA GLY A 251 20.13 -11.95 6.82
C GLY A 251 20.79 -12.01 8.19
N ASP A 252 21.09 -10.86 8.81
CA ASP A 252 21.75 -10.77 10.11
C ASP A 252 20.79 -10.71 11.32
N THR A 253 19.49 -10.77 11.05
CA THR A 253 18.34 -10.77 11.96
C THR A 253 17.85 -9.42 12.47
N MET A 254 18.56 -8.32 12.17
CA MET A 254 18.03 -6.97 12.37
C MET A 254 17.15 -6.58 11.16
N TRP A 255 16.25 -5.62 11.35
CA TRP A 255 15.37 -5.19 10.26
C TRP A 255 15.97 -3.99 9.53
N ASP A 256 15.86 -3.94 8.19
CA ASP A 256 16.50 -2.90 7.37
C ASP A 256 16.02 -1.51 7.81
N GLY A 257 14.73 -1.36 8.09
CA GLY A 257 14.15 -0.13 8.63
C GLY A 257 14.73 0.30 9.98
N TRP A 258 14.99 -0.64 10.89
CA TRP A 258 15.64 -0.33 12.17
C TRP A 258 17.10 0.05 11.98
N GLU A 259 17.84 -0.67 11.15
CA GLU A 259 19.24 -0.39 10.86
C GLU A 259 19.42 0.99 10.25
N VAL A 260 18.60 1.35 9.26
CA VAL A 260 18.65 2.67 8.62
C VAL A 260 18.33 3.80 9.61
N ASP A 261 17.35 3.61 10.50
CA ASP A 261 17.00 4.61 11.53
C ASP A 261 18.13 4.84 12.54
N HIS A 262 18.88 3.78 12.87
CA HIS A 262 20.04 3.84 13.79
C HIS A 262 21.38 4.06 13.08
N GLY A 263 21.37 4.28 11.76
CA GLY A 263 22.56 4.60 10.97
C GLY A 263 23.54 3.43 10.77
N LEU A 264 23.05 2.21 10.94
CA LEU A 264 23.73 0.96 10.53
C LEU A 264 23.55 0.73 9.03
N ASN A 265 24.14 -0.36 8.51
CA ASN A 265 24.13 -0.65 7.08
C ASN A 265 23.36 -1.94 6.77
N PRO A 266 22.13 -1.85 6.22
CA PRO A 266 21.22 -2.99 6.00
C PRO A 266 21.65 -3.95 4.88
N LEU A 267 22.88 -3.82 4.39
CA LEU A 267 23.44 -4.62 3.30
C LEU A 267 24.68 -5.41 3.77
N THR A 268 25.01 -5.35 5.05
CA THR A 268 26.17 -6.04 5.62
C THR A 268 25.92 -6.45 7.06
N ASP A 269 25.94 -7.78 7.29
CA ASP A 269 25.95 -8.37 8.63
C ASP A 269 26.95 -7.68 9.55
N ASP A 270 26.40 -6.77 10.37
CA ASP A 270 27.09 -5.98 11.37
C ASP A 270 26.49 -6.19 12.76
N SER A 271 25.61 -7.20 12.92
CA SER A 271 25.05 -7.73 14.15
C SER A 271 26.04 -7.90 15.33
N ASP A 272 27.30 -8.25 15.03
CA ASP A 272 28.42 -8.41 15.98
C ASP A 272 29.17 -7.07 16.27
N GLY A 273 28.71 -5.95 15.70
CA GLY A 273 29.18 -4.59 15.90
C GLY A 273 28.89 -4.08 17.31
N ASP A 274 29.68 -3.12 17.77
CA ASP A 274 29.56 -2.47 19.11
C ASP A 274 30.13 -1.05 18.93
N PRO A 275 29.35 -0.14 18.33
CA PRO A 275 29.83 1.17 17.86
C PRO A 275 30.17 2.14 19.00
N ASP A 276 29.50 2.02 20.13
CA ASP A 276 29.61 2.85 21.32
C ASP A 276 30.52 2.26 22.41
N GLU A 277 30.91 0.98 22.30
CA GLU A 277 31.87 0.28 23.16
C GLU A 277 31.42 0.22 24.64
N ASP A 278 30.13 0.00 24.89
CA ASP A 278 29.49 0.10 26.21
C ASP A 278 29.47 -1.23 27.02
N GLY A 279 30.01 -2.31 26.44
CA GLY A 279 30.06 -3.64 27.06
C GLY A 279 30.72 -3.68 28.44
N PHE A 280 30.49 -4.77 29.19
CA PHE A 280 30.86 -4.88 30.61
C PHE A 280 31.82 -6.04 30.94
N ASP A 281 32.99 -5.72 31.50
CA ASP A 281 34.04 -6.67 31.95
C ASP A 281 33.55 -7.48 33.17
N LEU A 282 32.82 -8.55 32.90
CA LEU A 282 32.14 -9.37 33.90
C LEU A 282 33.14 -10.15 34.76
N ASP A 283 34.24 -10.60 34.17
CA ASP A 283 35.27 -11.40 34.86
C ASP A 283 36.41 -10.56 35.47
N ARG A 284 36.43 -9.25 35.18
CA ARG A 284 37.42 -8.25 35.65
C ARG A 284 38.84 -8.59 35.26
N ASN A 285 39.04 -9.20 34.09
CA ASN A 285 40.36 -9.50 33.58
C ASN A 285 41.05 -8.26 32.96
N GLY A 286 40.32 -7.14 32.85
CA GLY A 286 40.79 -5.85 32.34
C GLY A 286 40.63 -5.69 30.83
N THR A 287 39.86 -6.57 30.17
CA THR A 287 39.54 -6.53 28.75
C THR A 287 38.10 -6.99 28.52
N ILE A 288 37.38 -6.31 27.62
CA ILE A 288 36.07 -6.77 27.15
C ILE A 288 36.28 -7.88 26.12
N ASP A 289 35.89 -9.10 26.48
CA ASP A 289 35.87 -10.23 25.55
C ASP A 289 34.65 -10.15 24.62
N PRO A 290 34.65 -10.84 23.46
CA PRO A 290 33.49 -10.83 22.55
C PRO A 290 32.15 -11.26 23.18
N SER A 291 32.18 -12.04 24.26
CA SER A 291 30.97 -12.43 25.01
C SER A 291 30.48 -11.39 26.03
N GLU A 292 31.24 -10.32 26.21
CA GLU A 292 30.99 -9.22 27.15
C GLU A 292 30.64 -7.91 26.43
N ARG A 293 30.62 -7.93 25.10
CA ARG A 293 30.14 -6.83 24.27
C ARG A 293 28.62 -6.80 24.30
N PHE A 294 28.08 -5.61 24.26
CA PHE A 294 26.68 -5.39 23.94
C PHE A 294 26.66 -4.99 22.47
N THR A 295 26.14 -5.89 21.63
CA THR A 295 26.30 -5.75 20.18
C THR A 295 25.05 -5.15 19.54
N ASN A 296 25.14 -4.67 18.29
CA ASN A 296 23.98 -4.18 17.52
C ASN A 296 22.76 -5.11 17.61
N LEU A 297 22.98 -6.42 17.55
CA LEU A 297 21.88 -7.38 17.71
C LEU A 297 21.28 -7.39 19.13
N LEU A 298 22.11 -7.24 20.16
CA LEU A 298 21.64 -7.17 21.55
C LEU A 298 20.90 -5.85 21.80
N GLU A 299 21.38 -4.76 21.22
CA GLU A 299 20.73 -3.44 21.19
C GLU A 299 19.32 -3.54 20.61
N TRP A 300 19.20 -4.10 19.40
CA TRP A 300 17.92 -4.33 18.75
C TRP A 300 16.95 -5.16 19.60
N MET A 301 17.44 -6.21 20.26
CA MET A 301 16.62 -7.05 21.15
C MET A 301 16.22 -6.35 22.46
N ALA A 302 17.04 -5.41 22.96
CA ALA A 302 16.78 -4.63 24.16
C ALA A 302 15.94 -3.38 23.89
N GLY A 303 15.89 -2.92 22.64
CA GLY A 303 15.21 -1.68 22.26
C GLY A 303 16.00 -0.41 22.60
N THR A 304 17.32 -0.54 22.64
CA THR A 304 18.31 0.52 22.92
C THR A 304 18.96 1.03 21.61
N ASP A 305 19.70 2.13 21.68
CA ASP A 305 20.37 2.76 20.52
C ASP A 305 21.83 2.29 20.42
N PRO A 306 22.23 1.55 19.37
CA PRO A 306 23.60 1.05 19.18
C PRO A 306 24.67 2.14 19.06
N GLY A 307 24.28 3.41 18.96
CA GLY A 307 25.17 4.57 18.97
C GLY A 307 25.20 5.34 20.28
N ASP A 308 24.42 4.97 21.30
CA ASP A 308 24.32 5.67 22.59
C ASP A 308 24.47 4.70 23.77
N PRO A 309 25.58 4.76 24.53
CA PRO A 309 25.89 3.78 25.58
C PRO A 309 25.01 3.86 26.84
N ASP A 310 23.98 4.71 26.86
CA ASP A 310 23.08 5.00 27.99
C ASP A 310 21.76 5.53 27.40
N SER A 311 20.95 4.61 26.88
CA SER A 311 19.78 4.91 26.05
C SER A 311 18.67 5.65 26.79
N ASP A 312 18.50 5.40 28.10
CA ASP A 312 17.50 6.07 28.92
C ASP A 312 18.02 7.29 29.70
N GLY A 313 19.35 7.47 29.73
CA GLY A 313 20.03 8.65 30.27
C GLY A 313 20.06 8.70 31.79
N ASP A 314 19.96 7.57 32.48
CA ASP A 314 19.99 7.49 33.94
C ASP A 314 21.41 7.40 34.52
N GLY A 315 22.40 7.18 33.65
CA GLY A 315 23.82 7.15 33.97
C GLY A 315 24.41 5.77 34.20
N MET A 316 23.63 4.70 34.02
CA MET A 316 24.10 3.33 33.83
C MET A 316 24.24 3.04 32.34
N THR A 317 25.09 2.09 31.94
CA THR A 317 25.25 1.75 30.51
C THR A 317 24.37 0.58 30.13
N ASP A 318 23.85 0.59 28.89
CA ASP A 318 22.89 -0.40 28.41
C ASP A 318 23.43 -1.84 28.54
N GLY A 319 24.70 -2.04 28.16
CA GLY A 319 25.39 -3.32 28.32
C GLY A 319 25.48 -3.78 29.77
N TRP A 320 25.75 -2.88 30.71
CA TRP A 320 25.82 -3.22 32.14
C TRP A 320 24.45 -3.66 32.68
N GLU A 321 23.42 -2.90 32.34
CA GLU A 321 22.04 -3.16 32.72
C GLU A 321 21.55 -4.49 32.15
N HIS A 322 21.80 -4.74 30.87
CA HIS A 322 21.48 -6.00 30.20
C HIS A 322 22.11 -7.19 30.91
N PHE A 323 23.42 -7.14 31.22
CA PHE A 323 24.11 -8.26 31.87
C PHE A 323 23.63 -8.52 33.30
N LEU A 324 23.09 -7.50 33.99
CA LEU A 324 22.56 -7.62 35.35
C LEU A 324 21.04 -7.81 35.41
N GLY A 325 20.37 -7.75 34.26
CA GLY A 325 18.93 -7.97 34.12
C GLY A 325 18.08 -6.78 34.55
N LEU A 326 18.62 -5.58 34.41
CA LEU A 326 17.92 -4.30 34.50
C LEU A 326 17.32 -3.93 33.14
N ASP A 327 16.49 -2.89 33.11
CA ASP A 327 15.81 -2.42 31.91
C ASP A 327 16.48 -1.15 31.38
N PRO A 328 17.35 -1.23 30.34
CA PRO A 328 18.12 -0.10 29.81
C PRO A 328 17.26 0.94 29.06
N THR A 329 15.94 0.81 29.15
CA THR A 329 14.97 1.75 28.57
C THR A 329 14.09 2.41 29.64
N ASP A 330 14.36 2.16 30.93
CA ASP A 330 13.58 2.65 32.07
C ASP A 330 14.43 3.32 33.17
N ASP A 331 14.63 4.63 33.01
CA ASP A 331 15.40 5.53 33.88
C ASP A 331 15.08 5.50 35.40
N ARG A 332 13.97 4.87 35.77
CA ARG A 332 13.53 4.77 37.17
C ARG A 332 14.19 3.61 37.88
N ASP A 333 14.69 2.62 37.15
CA ASP A 333 15.24 1.43 37.74
C ASP A 333 16.59 1.70 38.42
N ALA A 334 17.38 2.70 37.94
CA ALA A 334 18.56 3.25 38.60
C ALA A 334 18.36 3.60 40.08
N LEU A 335 17.14 4.00 40.44
CA LEU A 335 16.77 4.44 41.79
C LEU A 335 16.23 3.30 42.67
N THR A 336 16.11 2.09 42.13
CA THR A 336 15.67 0.93 42.87
C THR A 336 16.81 0.33 43.69
N ASP A 337 16.43 -0.32 44.79
CA ASP A 337 17.31 -1.03 45.73
C ASP A 337 16.66 -2.41 45.92
N PRO A 338 16.90 -3.36 44.99
CA PRO A 338 16.18 -4.63 44.97
C PRO A 338 16.56 -5.58 46.13
N ASP A 339 17.74 -5.43 46.72
CA ASP A 339 18.25 -6.28 47.79
C ASP A 339 18.19 -5.65 49.20
N GLU A 340 17.74 -4.40 49.29
CA GLU A 340 17.49 -3.62 50.50
C GLU A 340 18.74 -3.31 51.33
N ASP A 341 19.89 -3.11 50.70
CA ASP A 341 21.16 -2.79 51.36
C ASP A 341 21.45 -1.28 51.51
N ASN A 342 20.59 -0.43 50.94
CA ASN A 342 20.66 1.04 50.82
C ASN A 342 21.62 1.58 49.75
N LEU A 343 22.07 0.76 48.80
CA LEU A 343 22.63 1.21 47.53
C LEU A 343 21.54 1.12 46.47
N THR A 344 21.45 2.13 45.60
CA THR A 344 20.61 2.00 44.40
C THR A 344 21.41 1.36 43.27
N ASN A 345 20.75 0.82 42.25
CA ASN A 345 21.43 0.27 41.07
C ASN A 345 22.48 1.24 40.51
N ALA A 346 22.18 2.55 40.44
CA ALA A 346 23.14 3.57 40.01
C ALA A 346 24.35 3.75 40.95
N ASP A 347 24.15 3.66 42.28
CA ASP A 347 25.26 3.66 43.23
C ASP A 347 26.15 2.42 43.03
N GLU A 348 25.54 1.27 42.74
CA GLU A 348 26.26 0.02 42.49
C GLU A 348 26.99 0.01 41.15
N PHE A 349 26.44 0.64 40.11
CA PHE A 349 27.14 0.85 38.85
C PHE A 349 28.43 1.66 39.06
N LEU A 350 28.35 2.76 39.82
CA LEU A 350 29.52 3.58 40.16
C LEU A 350 30.59 2.78 40.93
N ASN A 351 30.17 1.88 41.82
CA ASN A 351 31.07 0.98 42.54
C ASN A 351 31.64 -0.12 41.61
N ALA A 352 30.86 -0.61 40.64
CA ALA A 352 31.29 -1.63 39.69
C ALA A 352 32.40 -1.16 38.75
N ILE A 353 32.41 0.14 38.40
CA ILE A 353 33.44 0.78 37.58
C ILE A 353 34.61 1.37 38.40
N ASP A 354 34.53 1.37 39.74
CA ASP A 354 35.64 1.83 40.59
C ASP A 354 36.79 0.80 40.57
N THR A 355 38.01 1.34 40.46
CA THR A 355 39.27 0.58 40.35
C THR A 355 40.02 0.50 41.67
N ASP A 356 39.44 0.99 42.77
CA ASP A 356 40.07 1.03 44.08
C ASP A 356 40.15 -0.36 44.79
N GLY A 357 39.48 -1.36 44.23
CA GLY A 357 39.67 -2.78 44.56
C GLY A 357 38.97 -3.24 45.84
N ILE A 358 37.97 -2.49 46.30
CA ILE A 358 37.00 -2.93 47.30
C ILE A 358 35.71 -3.35 46.58
N GLY A 359 35.18 -4.52 46.94
CA GLY A 359 33.79 -4.88 46.66
C GLY A 359 33.45 -5.24 45.21
N TRP A 360 32.41 -6.05 45.07
CA TRP A 360 31.70 -6.30 43.82
C TRP A 360 30.26 -6.06 44.21
N SER A 361 29.69 -4.98 43.72
CA SER A 361 28.30 -4.60 43.94
C SER A 361 27.45 -5.03 42.77
N ARG A 362 26.26 -5.56 43.05
CA ARG A 362 25.31 -6.00 42.04
C ARG A 362 23.90 -5.78 42.55
N PRO A 363 22.97 -5.29 41.71
CA PRO A 363 21.56 -5.01 42.05
C PRO A 363 20.76 -6.05 42.82
N ASN A 364 21.26 -7.29 42.91
CA ASN A 364 20.56 -8.41 43.54
C ASN A 364 21.45 -9.20 44.52
N ASP A 365 22.62 -8.70 44.90
CA ASP A 365 23.51 -9.34 45.89
C ASP A 365 23.78 -8.38 47.05
N PRO A 366 23.26 -8.64 48.26
CA PRO A 366 23.37 -7.69 49.37
C PRO A 366 24.83 -7.43 49.73
N ASP A 367 25.28 -6.20 49.48
CA ASP A 367 26.65 -5.79 49.64
C ASP A 367 26.96 -5.41 51.10
N THR A 368 28.24 -5.13 51.37
CA THR A 368 28.68 -4.74 52.72
C THR A 368 29.57 -3.50 52.76
N ASP A 369 29.79 -2.83 51.63
CA ASP A 369 30.48 -1.55 51.54
C ASP A 369 29.49 -0.38 51.62
N GLY A 370 29.54 0.29 52.77
CA GLY A 370 28.96 1.62 52.96
C GLY A 370 30.00 2.69 53.26
#